data_AF-A0A841BXF3-F1
#
_entry.id   AF-A0A841BXF3-F1
#
_cell.length_a   1.000
_cell.length_b   1.000
_cell.length_c   1.000
_cell.angle_alpha   90.00
_cell.angle_beta   90.00
_cell.angle_gamma   90.00
#
_symmetry.space_group_name_H-M   'P 1'
#
loop_
_entity.id
_entity.type
_entity.pdbx_description
1 polymer ?
#
loop_
_entity_poly.entity_id
_entity_poly.type
_entity_poly.pdbx_seq_one_letter_code
_entity_poly.pdbx_strand_id
1 'polypeptide(L)'
;MNGIRRLDYGYFVRPASETGGPEPRVEPVLGYLVRRPEGLILFDTGMGSEPSVDEHYRPRRRTLDAALATAGIERAEIAAIVNCHLHFDHCGGNPSFAGKPIFTQATELATARRGDYTLDELVDFAGATYEVLDGEAEIWPGVWIIPTPGHTDGHQSLAVVQPDGTVVLAGQAHDFAFQYGSGQLARLATSDGVGQPLPDYRPWMERLAAFDPRRVLFAHDLSVWEPA
;
A
#
# COMPACT_ATOMS: atom_id res chain seq x y z
N MET A 1 20.83 -10.92 -2.63
CA MET A 1 20.18 -10.82 -1.30
C MET A 1 18.77 -10.32 -1.53
N ASN A 2 17.76 -11.16 -1.26
CA ASN A 2 16.37 -10.73 -1.24
C ASN A 2 16.16 -9.81 -0.03
N GLY A 3 15.30 -8.81 -0.14
CA GLY A 3 15.08 -7.90 0.98
C GLY A 3 13.92 -6.96 0.75
N ILE A 4 13.24 -6.63 1.85
CA ILE A 4 12.18 -5.63 1.89
C ILE A 4 12.70 -4.47 2.73
N ARG A 5 12.57 -3.25 2.20
CA ARG A 5 13.01 -2.04 2.89
C ARG A 5 11.91 -0.99 2.86
N ARG A 6 11.52 -0.49 4.03
CA ARG A 6 10.61 0.65 4.17
C ARG A 6 11.27 1.92 3.64
N LEU A 7 10.50 2.71 2.91
CA LEU A 7 10.81 4.07 2.49
C LEU A 7 9.86 5.03 3.21
N ASP A 8 10.38 6.16 3.66
CA ASP A 8 9.62 7.21 4.33
C ASP A 8 9.53 8.42 3.39
N TYR A 9 8.32 8.74 2.95
CA TYR A 9 8.01 9.87 2.07
C TYR A 9 7.62 11.13 2.86
N GLY A 10 7.74 11.09 4.19
CA GLY A 10 7.34 12.15 5.10
C GLY A 10 5.97 11.87 5.71
N TYR A 11 5.20 12.93 5.96
CA TYR A 11 3.90 12.83 6.63
C TYR A 11 2.94 13.91 6.15
N PHE A 12 1.65 13.73 6.41
CA PHE A 12 0.64 14.78 6.27
C PHE A 12 -0.27 14.84 7.50
N VAL A 13 -1.11 15.86 7.54
CA VAL A 13 -2.12 16.05 8.58
C VAL A 13 -3.50 15.76 8.01
N ARG A 14 -4.05 14.59 8.33
CA ARG A 14 -5.44 14.23 8.02
C ARG A 14 -6.39 15.09 8.88
N PRO A 15 -7.36 15.80 8.29
CA PRO A 15 -8.29 16.62 9.06
C PRO A 15 -9.21 15.74 9.92
N ALA A 16 -9.70 16.29 11.04
CA ALA A 16 -10.57 15.58 11.97
C ALA A 16 -11.79 14.93 11.28
N SER A 17 -12.37 15.62 10.29
CA SER A 17 -13.50 15.16 9.47
C SER A 17 -13.27 13.82 8.77
N GLU A 18 -12.01 13.42 8.56
CA GLU A 18 -11.63 12.17 7.88
C GLU A 18 -11.05 11.12 8.83
N THR A 19 -10.87 11.44 10.11
CA THR A 19 -10.26 10.52 11.09
C THR A 19 -11.29 9.72 11.89
N GLY A 20 -12.58 10.08 11.76
CA GLY A 20 -13.66 9.51 12.59
C GLY A 20 -13.63 9.98 14.05
N GLY A 21 -12.83 11.00 14.38
CA GLY A 21 -12.68 11.56 15.73
C GLY A 21 -12.70 13.10 15.74
N PRO A 22 -12.60 13.72 16.93
CA PRO A 22 -12.66 15.17 17.07
C PRO A 22 -11.36 15.89 16.67
N GLU A 23 -10.24 15.17 16.60
CA GLU A 23 -8.91 15.74 16.40
C GLU A 23 -8.32 15.35 15.03
N PRO A 24 -7.54 16.23 14.37
CA PRO A 24 -6.76 15.83 13.21
C PRO A 24 -5.69 14.83 13.59
N ARG A 25 -5.21 14.07 12.60
CA ARG A 25 -4.19 13.04 12.78
C ARG A 25 -2.98 13.31 11.90
N VAL A 26 -1.78 13.12 12.46
CA VAL A 26 -0.54 13.18 11.68
C VAL A 26 -0.16 11.76 11.27
N GLU A 27 -0.05 11.52 9.97
CA GLU A 27 0.15 10.19 9.39
C GLU A 27 1.44 10.16 8.57
N PRO A 28 2.35 9.21 8.82
CA PRO A 28 3.48 8.99 7.93
C PRO A 28 2.97 8.48 6.57
N VAL A 29 3.71 8.73 5.52
CA VAL A 29 3.48 8.13 4.20
C VAL A 29 4.65 7.21 3.90
N LEU A 30 4.37 5.92 3.85
CA LEU A 30 5.38 4.86 3.73
C LEU A 30 5.16 4.07 2.45
N GLY A 31 6.25 3.76 1.76
CA GLY A 31 6.29 2.74 0.72
C GLY A 31 7.39 1.73 0.99
N TYR A 32 7.59 0.79 0.07
CA TYR A 32 8.51 -0.32 0.29
C TYR A 32 9.24 -0.72 -0.98
N LEU A 33 10.54 -0.94 -0.87
CA LEU A 33 11.34 -1.60 -1.89
C LEU A 33 11.32 -3.10 -1.65
N VAL A 34 11.05 -3.87 -2.70
CA VAL A 34 11.12 -5.33 -2.68
C VAL A 34 12.16 -5.77 -3.71
N ARG A 35 13.26 -6.36 -3.23
CA ARG A 35 14.34 -6.87 -4.07
C ARG A 35 14.16 -8.34 -4.37
N ARG A 36 14.12 -8.67 -5.66
CA ARG A 36 14.03 -10.04 -6.21
C ARG A 36 15.06 -10.25 -7.33
N PRO A 37 15.33 -11.50 -7.76
CA PRO A 37 16.20 -11.77 -8.91
C PRO A 37 15.74 -11.07 -10.21
N GLU A 38 14.44 -10.87 -10.38
CA GLU A 38 13.83 -10.21 -11.55
C GLU A 38 14.07 -8.69 -11.56
N GLY A 39 14.29 -8.08 -10.39
CA GLY A 39 14.52 -6.64 -10.26
C GLY A 39 14.04 -6.06 -8.91
N LEU A 40 13.84 -4.74 -8.90
CA LEU A 40 13.28 -4.01 -7.77
C LEU A 40 11.82 -3.64 -8.03
N ILE A 41 10.92 -4.08 -7.17
CA ILE A 41 9.56 -3.51 -7.09
C ILE A 41 9.58 -2.34 -6.11
N LEU A 42 8.92 -1.26 -6.49
CA LEU A 42 8.54 -0.20 -5.59
C LEU A 42 7.04 -0.29 -5.28
N PHE A 43 6.71 -0.54 -4.02
CA PHE A 43 5.34 -0.57 -3.52
C PHE A 43 4.98 0.80 -2.94
N ASP A 44 4.08 1.51 -3.62
CA ASP A 44 3.75 2.93 -3.48
C ASP A 44 4.91 3.91 -3.74
N THR A 45 4.58 5.09 -4.27
CA THR A 45 5.56 6.05 -4.79
C THR A 45 5.53 7.41 -4.07
N GLY A 46 4.76 7.53 -2.99
CA GLY A 46 4.69 8.71 -2.13
C GLY A 46 3.69 9.77 -2.60
N MET A 47 3.86 11.00 -2.12
CA MET A 47 2.87 12.08 -2.25
C MET A 47 3.04 12.96 -3.50
N GLY A 48 1.96 13.11 -4.28
CA GLY A 48 1.79 14.12 -5.31
C GLY A 48 1.48 15.47 -4.69
N SER A 49 1.53 16.55 -5.46
CA SER A 49 1.37 17.93 -4.95
C SER A 49 0.48 18.74 -5.88
N GLU A 50 -0.53 19.36 -5.29
CA GLU A 50 -1.44 20.32 -5.92
C GLU A 50 -1.85 21.33 -4.84
N PRO A 51 -1.99 22.64 -5.16
CA PRO A 51 -2.26 23.67 -4.15
C PRO A 51 -3.40 23.39 -3.16
N SER A 52 -4.58 22.93 -3.64
CA SER A 52 -5.72 22.65 -2.76
C SER A 52 -5.50 21.42 -1.89
N VAL A 53 -4.88 20.37 -2.45
CA VAL A 53 -4.45 19.17 -1.68
C VAL A 53 -3.44 19.56 -0.60
N ASP A 54 -2.49 20.42 -0.93
CA ASP A 54 -1.43 20.86 -0.01
C ASP A 54 -1.97 21.74 1.11
N GLU A 55 -2.94 22.62 0.81
CA GLU A 55 -3.63 23.43 1.80
C GLU A 55 -4.43 22.54 2.77
N HIS A 56 -5.14 21.54 2.24
CA HIS A 56 -5.99 20.64 3.03
C HIS A 56 -5.18 19.70 3.93
N TYR A 57 -4.21 18.98 3.37
CA TYR A 57 -3.44 17.94 4.08
C TYR A 57 -2.16 18.45 4.75
N ARG A 58 -1.69 19.68 4.44
CA ARG A 58 -0.49 20.31 5.03
C ARG A 58 0.73 19.37 5.10
N PRO A 59 1.13 18.72 3.99
CA PRO A 59 2.14 17.68 3.98
C PRO A 59 3.56 18.20 4.20
N ARG A 60 4.39 17.39 4.86
CA ARG A 60 5.84 17.50 4.89
C ARG A 60 6.42 16.37 4.06
N ARG A 61 6.74 16.67 2.79
CA ARG A 61 7.20 15.69 1.82
C ARG A 61 8.72 15.46 1.90
N ARG A 62 9.12 14.20 1.86
CA ARG A 62 10.43 13.78 1.35
C ARG A 62 10.26 13.39 -0.11
N THR A 63 11.12 13.92 -0.98
CA THR A 63 11.06 13.58 -2.41
C THR A 63 11.34 12.10 -2.65
N LEU A 64 10.82 11.56 -3.75
CA LEU A 64 11.07 10.19 -4.17
C LEU A 64 12.58 9.87 -4.24
N ASP A 65 13.40 10.76 -4.79
CA ASP A 65 14.85 10.58 -4.84
C ASP A 65 15.48 10.54 -3.45
N ALA A 66 15.09 11.47 -2.57
CA ALA A 66 15.65 11.49 -1.23
C ALA A 66 15.27 10.22 -0.45
N ALA A 67 14.04 9.70 -0.64
CA ALA A 67 13.60 8.45 -0.05
C ALA A 67 14.41 7.26 -0.60
N LEU A 68 14.52 7.12 -1.92
CA LEU A 68 15.31 6.06 -2.57
C LEU A 68 16.80 6.12 -2.21
N ALA A 69 17.37 7.32 -2.11
CA ALA A 69 18.76 7.53 -1.71
C ALA A 69 19.06 7.02 -0.30
N THR A 70 18.09 7.04 0.62
CA THR A 70 18.27 6.39 1.95
C THR A 70 18.56 4.90 1.82
N ALA A 71 18.05 4.28 0.75
CA ALA A 71 18.27 2.89 0.39
C ALA A 71 19.49 2.63 -0.49
N GLY A 72 20.17 3.70 -0.93
CA GLY A 72 21.26 3.61 -1.91
C GLY A 72 20.77 3.15 -3.29
N ILE A 73 19.52 3.48 -3.65
CA ILE A 73 18.87 3.07 -4.89
C ILE A 73 18.61 4.29 -5.77
N GLU A 74 18.84 4.15 -7.07
CA GLU A 74 18.43 5.12 -8.09
C GLU A 74 17.10 4.71 -8.74
N ARG A 75 16.32 5.69 -9.24
CA ARG A 75 15.04 5.42 -9.92
C ARG A 75 15.17 4.43 -11.08
N ALA A 76 16.31 4.47 -11.79
CA ALA A 76 16.56 3.63 -12.94
C ALA A 76 16.57 2.13 -12.60
N GLU A 77 16.94 1.77 -11.36
CA GLU A 77 16.99 0.39 -10.88
C GLU A 77 15.61 -0.21 -10.58
N ILE A 78 14.58 0.63 -10.44
CA ILE A 78 13.20 0.16 -10.23
C ILE A 78 12.72 -0.53 -11.50
N ALA A 79 12.27 -1.78 -11.41
CA ALA A 79 11.79 -2.54 -12.55
C ALA A 79 10.27 -2.45 -12.71
N ALA A 80 9.53 -2.33 -11.60
CA ALA A 80 8.08 -2.26 -11.60
C ALA A 80 7.54 -1.46 -10.41
N ILE A 81 6.35 -0.89 -10.57
CA ILE A 81 5.61 -0.20 -9.51
C ILE A 81 4.39 -1.05 -9.16
N VAL A 82 4.09 -1.16 -7.88
CA VAL A 82 2.81 -1.69 -7.39
C VAL A 82 2.21 -0.62 -6.49
N ASN A 83 1.03 -0.10 -6.82
CA ASN A 83 0.33 0.81 -5.92
C ASN A 83 -0.69 0.01 -5.11
N CYS A 84 -0.78 0.24 -3.80
CA CYS A 84 -1.86 -0.36 -3.01
C CYS A 84 -3.23 0.21 -3.42
N HIS A 85 -3.27 1.50 -3.75
CA HIS A 85 -4.36 2.21 -4.40
C HIS A 85 -3.81 3.53 -4.98
N LEU A 86 -4.63 4.32 -5.66
CA LEU A 86 -4.22 5.48 -6.46
C LEU A 86 -4.54 6.84 -5.83
N HIS A 87 -4.72 6.94 -4.52
CA HIS A 87 -4.75 8.25 -3.87
C HIS A 87 -3.40 8.97 -3.97
N PHE A 88 -3.45 10.30 -3.87
CA PHE A 88 -2.31 11.19 -4.13
C PHE A 88 -1.07 10.88 -3.30
N ASP A 89 -1.23 10.32 -2.10
CA ASP A 89 -0.18 9.94 -1.16
C ASP A 89 0.47 8.58 -1.43
N HIS A 90 -0.07 7.81 -2.38
CA HIS A 90 0.44 6.50 -2.78
C HIS A 90 0.93 6.46 -4.22
N CYS A 91 0.35 7.25 -5.12
CA CYS A 91 0.70 7.29 -6.55
C CYS A 91 1.47 8.55 -6.98
N GLY A 92 1.81 9.42 -6.04
CA GLY A 92 2.42 10.73 -6.29
C GLY A 92 3.72 10.74 -7.08
N GLY A 93 4.51 9.68 -6.96
CA GLY A 93 5.76 9.52 -7.68
C GLY A 93 5.62 8.81 -9.03
N ASN A 94 4.43 8.31 -9.39
CA ASN A 94 4.22 7.51 -10.61
C ASN A 94 4.73 8.20 -11.89
N PRO A 95 4.54 9.52 -12.10
CA PRO A 95 5.06 10.21 -13.28
C PRO A 95 6.58 10.12 -13.47
N SER A 96 7.33 9.81 -12.41
CA SER A 96 8.80 9.62 -12.48
C SER A 96 9.22 8.28 -13.11
N PHE A 97 8.27 7.41 -13.44
CA PHE A 97 8.51 6.04 -13.91
C PHE A 97 7.86 5.74 -15.27
N ALA A 98 7.77 6.74 -16.15
CA ALA A 98 7.28 6.58 -17.52
C ALA A 98 7.91 5.37 -18.23
N GLY A 99 7.06 4.54 -18.84
CA GLY A 99 7.43 3.30 -19.53
C GLY A 99 7.73 2.10 -18.64
N LYS A 100 7.69 2.23 -17.30
CA LYS A 100 7.75 1.08 -16.38
C LYS A 100 6.34 0.56 -16.09
N PRO A 101 6.15 -0.76 -15.92
CA PRO A 101 4.85 -1.32 -15.59
C PRO A 101 4.39 -0.89 -14.20
N ILE A 102 3.13 -0.47 -14.11
CA ILE A 102 2.42 -0.12 -12.88
C ILE A 102 1.29 -1.12 -12.67
N PHE A 103 1.40 -1.95 -11.65
CA PHE A 103 0.37 -2.92 -11.30
C PHE A 103 -0.71 -2.28 -10.42
N THR A 104 -1.97 -2.39 -10.85
CA THR A 104 -3.15 -1.88 -10.12
C THR A 104 -4.40 -2.68 -10.51
N GLN A 105 -5.42 -2.68 -9.65
CA GLN A 105 -6.69 -3.33 -9.98
C GLN A 105 -7.48 -2.54 -11.03
N ALA A 106 -8.23 -3.24 -11.88
CA ALA A 106 -9.13 -2.65 -12.87
C ALA A 106 -10.14 -1.69 -12.22
N THR A 107 -10.72 -2.11 -11.09
CA THR A 107 -11.65 -1.29 -10.29
C THR A 107 -11.00 0.00 -9.80
N GLU A 108 -9.73 -0.06 -9.39
CA GLU A 108 -8.99 1.10 -8.88
C GLU A 108 -8.73 2.11 -10.00
N LEU A 109 -8.17 1.63 -11.10
CA LEU A 109 -7.85 2.48 -12.26
C LEU A 109 -9.11 3.08 -12.88
N ALA A 110 -10.19 2.30 -12.97
CA ALA A 110 -11.48 2.81 -13.44
C ALA A 110 -12.04 3.87 -12.50
N THR A 111 -11.85 3.75 -11.19
CA THR A 111 -12.29 4.75 -10.20
C THR A 111 -11.47 6.03 -10.34
N ALA A 112 -10.15 5.92 -10.39
CA ALA A 112 -9.27 7.06 -10.54
C ALA A 112 -9.57 7.88 -11.81
N ARG A 113 -9.85 7.21 -12.93
CA ARG A 113 -10.19 7.86 -14.21
C ARG A 113 -11.59 8.47 -14.30
N ARG A 114 -12.46 8.23 -13.31
CA ARG A 114 -13.78 8.89 -13.25
C ARG A 114 -13.70 10.34 -12.76
N GLY A 115 -12.58 10.74 -12.15
CA GLY A 115 -12.41 12.06 -11.51
C GLY A 115 -12.81 12.06 -10.03
N ASP A 116 -12.51 13.17 -9.33
CA ASP A 116 -12.79 13.40 -7.90
C ASP A 116 -12.24 12.34 -6.93
N TYR A 117 -11.18 11.64 -7.34
CA TYR A 117 -10.57 10.54 -6.60
C TYR A 117 -9.11 10.83 -6.21
N THR A 118 -8.35 11.34 -7.16
CA THR A 118 -6.94 11.69 -7.04
C THR A 118 -6.63 12.80 -8.04
N LEU A 119 -5.35 13.12 -8.24
CA LEU A 119 -4.91 14.04 -9.27
C LEU A 119 -4.73 13.30 -10.60
N ASP A 120 -5.45 13.72 -11.64
CA ASP A 120 -5.47 13.06 -12.95
C ASP A 120 -4.05 12.91 -13.55
N GLU A 121 -3.19 13.92 -13.35
CA GLU A 121 -1.81 13.91 -13.83
C GLU A 121 -0.90 12.88 -13.14
N LEU A 122 -1.31 12.32 -11.99
CA LEU A 122 -0.61 11.21 -11.35
C LEU A 122 -0.97 9.86 -11.96
N VAL A 123 -2.13 9.78 -12.63
CA VAL A 123 -2.69 8.55 -13.19
C VAL A 123 -2.43 8.46 -14.69
N ASP A 124 -2.81 9.49 -15.44
CA ASP A 124 -2.75 9.52 -16.91
C ASP A 124 -1.67 10.50 -17.42
N PHE A 125 -0.44 10.32 -16.92
CA PHE A 125 0.74 11.05 -17.41
C PHE A 125 1.31 10.43 -18.70
N ALA A 126 2.13 11.22 -19.41
CA ALA A 126 2.82 10.76 -20.61
C ALA A 126 3.73 9.56 -20.29
N GLY A 127 3.43 8.40 -20.89
CA GLY A 127 4.17 7.16 -20.68
C GLY A 127 3.67 6.30 -19.52
N ALA A 128 2.52 6.62 -18.91
CA ALA A 128 1.86 5.73 -17.97
C ALA A 128 1.58 4.37 -18.63
N THR A 129 2.06 3.29 -18.02
CA THR A 129 1.93 1.92 -18.53
C THR A 129 1.38 1.04 -17.42
N TYR A 130 0.10 0.68 -17.51
CA TYR A 130 -0.58 -0.10 -16.49
C TYR A 130 -0.64 -1.59 -16.85
N GLU A 131 -0.20 -2.43 -15.92
CA GLU A 131 -0.52 -3.85 -15.87
C GLU A 131 -1.79 -4.00 -15.03
N VAL A 132 -2.94 -3.99 -15.70
CA VAL A 132 -4.25 -3.96 -15.05
C VAL A 132 -4.66 -5.37 -14.62
N LEU A 133 -4.96 -5.53 -13.35
CA LEU A 133 -5.34 -6.80 -12.74
C LEU A 133 -6.84 -6.87 -12.47
N ASP A 134 -7.41 -8.07 -12.54
CA ASP A 134 -8.77 -8.36 -12.09
C ASP A 134 -8.70 -9.51 -11.07
N GLY A 135 -8.39 -9.15 -9.83
CA GLY A 135 -8.21 -10.10 -8.74
C GLY A 135 -6.76 -10.37 -8.35
N GLU A 136 -6.54 -11.55 -7.78
CA GLU A 136 -5.24 -12.02 -7.28
C GLU A 136 -4.31 -12.43 -8.43
N ALA A 137 -3.03 -12.05 -8.33
CA ALA A 137 -2.02 -12.38 -9.34
C ALA A 137 -0.63 -12.58 -8.73
N GLU A 138 0.10 -13.59 -9.21
CA GLU A 138 1.54 -13.73 -8.96
C GLU A 138 2.30 -12.98 -10.07
N ILE A 139 2.95 -11.86 -9.71
CA ILE A 139 3.62 -11.00 -10.70
C ILE A 139 5.09 -11.39 -10.93
N TRP A 140 5.74 -11.97 -9.90
CA TRP A 140 7.04 -12.62 -9.95
C TRP A 140 7.00 -13.84 -9.02
N PRO A 141 7.88 -14.84 -9.19
CA PRO A 141 7.94 -16.00 -8.30
C PRO A 141 7.95 -15.60 -6.82
N GLY A 142 6.92 -16.00 -6.06
CA GLY A 142 6.75 -15.68 -4.65
C GLY A 142 6.38 -14.21 -4.34
N VAL A 143 5.91 -13.45 -5.33
CA VAL A 143 5.42 -12.07 -5.17
C VAL A 143 3.99 -11.99 -5.67
N TRP A 144 3.06 -11.93 -4.73
CA TRP A 144 1.62 -12.02 -4.98
C TRP A 144 0.94 -10.70 -4.68
N ILE A 145 0.13 -10.22 -5.60
CA ILE A 145 -0.82 -9.13 -5.39
C ILE A 145 -2.15 -9.74 -4.97
N ILE A 146 -2.67 -9.30 -3.83
CA ILE A 146 -3.91 -9.78 -3.22
C ILE A 146 -4.90 -8.62 -3.12
N PRO A 147 -6.09 -8.69 -3.74
CA PRO A 147 -7.14 -7.70 -3.54
C PRO A 147 -7.53 -7.62 -2.06
N THR A 148 -7.53 -6.42 -1.52
CA THR A 148 -7.88 -6.12 -0.13
C THR A 148 -8.84 -4.94 -0.05
N PRO A 149 -10.00 -5.01 -0.72
CA PRO A 149 -10.95 -3.90 -0.79
C PRO A 149 -11.46 -3.53 0.60
N GLY A 150 -11.71 -2.23 0.79
CA GLY A 150 -12.18 -1.68 2.05
C GLY A 150 -11.96 -0.18 2.14
N HIS A 151 -10.69 0.24 2.19
CA HIS A 151 -10.33 1.66 2.10
C HIS A 151 -10.74 2.26 0.75
N THR A 152 -10.44 1.52 -0.32
CA THR A 152 -10.97 1.74 -1.67
C THR A 152 -11.49 0.41 -2.20
N ASP A 153 -12.40 0.45 -3.17
CA ASP A 153 -12.95 -0.77 -3.78
C ASP A 153 -11.91 -1.54 -4.63
N GLY A 154 -10.87 -0.84 -5.08
CA GLY A 154 -9.77 -1.38 -5.86
C GLY A 154 -8.48 -1.61 -5.08
N HIS A 155 -8.51 -1.44 -3.75
CA HIS A 155 -7.31 -1.57 -2.91
C HIS A 155 -6.71 -2.98 -2.99
N GLN A 156 -5.37 -3.06 -2.97
CA GLN A 156 -4.60 -4.30 -3.01
C GLN A 156 -3.37 -4.28 -2.07
N SER A 157 -2.96 -5.46 -1.63
CA SER A 157 -1.77 -5.69 -0.80
C SER A 157 -0.77 -6.59 -1.54
N LEU A 158 0.50 -6.57 -1.12
CA LEU A 158 1.55 -7.42 -1.69
C LEU A 158 2.02 -8.46 -0.66
N ALA A 159 1.89 -9.75 -0.96
CA ALA A 159 2.48 -10.84 -0.18
C ALA A 159 3.80 -11.29 -0.82
N VAL A 160 4.89 -11.18 -0.06
CA VAL A 160 6.25 -11.50 -0.52
C VAL A 160 6.77 -12.72 0.23
N VAL A 161 6.69 -13.87 -0.43
CA VAL A 161 7.16 -15.17 0.07
C VAL A 161 8.69 -15.23 -0.02
N GLN A 162 9.32 -15.51 1.12
CA GLN A 162 10.78 -15.61 1.27
C GLN A 162 11.14 -16.90 2.00
N PRO A 163 12.40 -17.38 1.89
CA PRO A 163 12.84 -18.58 2.62
C PRO A 163 12.69 -18.50 4.13
N ASP A 164 12.68 -17.29 4.71
CA ASP A 164 12.51 -17.02 6.14
C ASP A 164 11.06 -16.66 6.53
N GLY A 165 10.09 -16.89 5.64
CA GLY A 165 8.65 -16.65 5.84
C GLY A 165 8.11 -15.42 5.11
N THR A 166 6.78 -15.32 5.03
CA THR A 166 6.12 -14.30 4.21
C THR A 166 6.05 -12.95 4.90
N VAL A 167 6.35 -11.88 4.17
CA VAL A 167 6.06 -10.50 4.62
C VAL A 167 4.94 -9.94 3.75
N VAL A 168 3.91 -9.39 4.38
CA VAL A 168 2.82 -8.70 3.69
C VAL A 168 3.02 -7.19 3.78
N LEU A 169 3.00 -6.52 2.63
CA LEU A 169 2.85 -5.08 2.51
C LEU A 169 1.36 -4.80 2.38
N ALA A 170 0.73 -4.46 3.48
CA ALA A 170 -0.71 -4.28 3.55
C ALA A 170 -1.18 -2.99 2.87
N GLY A 171 -0.30 -2.02 2.62
CA GLY A 171 -0.68 -0.70 2.15
C GLY A 171 -1.60 -0.04 3.18
N GLN A 172 -2.77 0.43 2.73
CA GLN A 172 -3.81 1.02 3.56
C GLN A 172 -5.02 0.08 3.76
N ALA A 173 -4.81 -1.24 3.70
CA ALA A 173 -5.86 -2.21 4.03
C ALA A 173 -6.40 -2.03 5.46
N HIS A 174 -5.51 -1.60 6.36
CA HIS A 174 -5.80 -0.97 7.65
C HIS A 174 -4.82 0.19 7.84
N ASP A 175 -5.23 1.26 8.51
CA ASP A 175 -4.33 2.37 8.84
C ASP A 175 -3.27 1.93 9.87
N PHE A 176 -3.65 1.06 10.81
CA PHE A 176 -2.79 0.69 11.95
C PHE A 176 -2.64 -0.82 12.18
N ALA A 177 -1.49 -1.20 12.70
CA ALA A 177 -1.15 -2.58 13.06
C ALA A 177 -2.13 -3.17 14.10
N PHE A 178 -2.60 -2.36 15.05
CA PHE A 178 -3.55 -2.84 16.07
C PHE A 178 -4.93 -3.18 15.48
N GLN A 179 -5.36 -2.48 14.43
CA GLN A 179 -6.63 -2.75 13.76
C GLN A 179 -6.55 -4.09 13.03
N TYR A 180 -5.44 -4.32 12.31
CA TYR A 180 -5.16 -5.59 11.67
C TYR A 180 -5.10 -6.73 12.71
N GLY A 181 -4.37 -6.54 13.81
CA GLY A 181 -4.29 -7.55 14.87
C GLY A 181 -5.63 -7.85 15.54
N SER A 182 -6.46 -6.84 15.76
CA SER A 182 -7.82 -7.04 16.28
C SER A 182 -8.69 -7.84 15.29
N GLY A 183 -8.60 -7.53 13.99
CA GLY A 183 -9.29 -8.31 12.95
C GLY A 183 -8.79 -9.75 12.85
N GLN A 184 -7.49 -10.00 13.05
CA GLN A 184 -6.95 -11.36 13.10
C GLN A 184 -7.51 -12.16 14.29
N LEU A 185 -7.65 -11.54 15.46
CA LEU A 185 -8.27 -12.19 16.61
C LEU A 185 -9.77 -12.46 16.39
N ALA A 186 -10.50 -11.54 15.76
CA ALA A 186 -11.90 -11.74 15.40
C ALA A 186 -12.08 -12.91 14.39
N ARG A 187 -11.18 -13.00 13.41
CA ARG A 187 -11.10 -14.12 12.47
C ARG A 187 -10.84 -15.45 13.18
N LEU A 188 -9.86 -15.49 14.07
CA LEU A 188 -9.55 -16.69 14.86
C LEU A 188 -10.72 -17.11 15.75
N ALA A 189 -11.35 -16.18 16.47
CA ALA A 189 -12.53 -16.46 17.28
C ALA A 189 -13.68 -17.05 16.44
N THR A 190 -13.85 -16.57 15.20
CA THR A 190 -14.83 -17.13 14.26
C THR A 190 -14.46 -18.56 13.84
N SER A 191 -13.19 -18.80 13.49
CA SER A 191 -12.68 -20.13 13.14
C SER A 191 -12.77 -21.13 14.29
N ASP A 192 -12.62 -20.66 15.53
CA ASP A 192 -12.71 -21.45 16.76
C ASP A 192 -14.16 -21.75 17.17
N GLY A 193 -15.15 -21.22 16.43
CA GLY A 193 -16.57 -21.44 16.69
C GLY A 193 -17.11 -20.70 17.92
N VAL A 194 -16.48 -19.58 18.31
CA VAL A 194 -16.97 -18.75 19.41
C VAL A 194 -18.37 -18.20 19.09
N GLY A 195 -19.28 -18.27 20.07
CA GLY A 195 -20.66 -17.83 19.92
C GLY A 195 -20.80 -16.32 19.72
N GLN A 196 -21.87 -15.91 19.02
CA GLN A 196 -22.19 -14.51 18.75
C GLN A 196 -22.66 -13.76 20.02
N PRO A 197 -22.45 -12.43 20.12
CA PRO A 197 -21.89 -11.55 19.08
C PRO A 197 -20.34 -11.55 19.02
N LEU A 198 -19.79 -11.53 17.81
CA LEU A 198 -18.36 -11.33 17.53
C LEU A 198 -18.13 -10.05 16.70
N PRO A 199 -16.96 -9.40 16.84
CA PRO A 199 -16.57 -8.35 15.91
C PRO A 199 -16.45 -8.88 14.48
N ASP A 200 -16.86 -8.09 13.49
CA ASP A 200 -16.62 -8.40 12.09
C ASP A 200 -15.13 -8.27 11.73
N TYR A 201 -14.70 -9.00 10.71
CA TYR A 201 -13.40 -8.87 10.07
C TYR A 201 -13.54 -8.88 8.55
N ARG A 202 -12.51 -8.43 7.84
CA ARG A 202 -12.55 -8.39 6.37
C ARG A 202 -12.31 -9.79 5.79
N PRO A 203 -13.13 -10.31 4.85
CA PRO A 203 -12.97 -11.66 4.31
C PRO A 203 -11.59 -11.95 3.69
N TRP A 204 -10.96 -10.94 3.07
CA TRP A 204 -9.61 -11.07 2.50
C TRP A 204 -8.53 -11.37 3.55
N MET A 205 -8.81 -11.17 4.85
CA MET A 205 -7.88 -11.53 5.92
C MET A 205 -7.63 -13.04 5.99
N GLU A 206 -8.59 -13.87 5.57
CA GLU A 206 -8.35 -15.32 5.41
C GLU A 206 -7.29 -15.59 4.35
N ARG A 207 -7.38 -14.88 3.21
CA ARG A 207 -6.44 -15.07 2.11
C ARG A 207 -5.04 -14.64 2.50
N LEU A 208 -4.89 -13.49 3.17
CA LEU A 208 -3.59 -13.06 3.69
C LEU A 208 -3.06 -14.00 4.78
N ALA A 209 -3.91 -14.53 5.66
CA ALA A 209 -3.50 -15.49 6.68
C ALA A 209 -3.00 -16.82 6.08
N ALA A 210 -3.55 -17.24 4.94
CA ALA A 210 -3.11 -18.44 4.22
C ALA A 210 -1.66 -18.33 3.65
N PHE A 211 -1.06 -17.14 3.64
CA PHE A 211 0.36 -16.95 3.34
C PHE A 211 1.28 -17.12 4.55
N ASP A 212 0.73 -17.39 5.73
CA ASP A 212 1.45 -17.52 7.00
C ASP A 212 2.42 -16.34 7.24
N PRO A 213 1.90 -15.10 7.34
CA PRO A 213 2.73 -13.91 7.38
C PRO A 213 3.48 -13.82 8.71
N ARG A 214 4.81 -13.75 8.64
CA ARG A 214 5.65 -13.47 9.81
C ARG A 214 5.63 -11.99 10.20
N ARG A 215 5.32 -11.11 9.25
CA ARG A 215 5.23 -9.64 9.43
C ARG A 215 4.21 -9.04 8.47
N VAL A 216 3.48 -8.04 8.95
CA VAL A 216 2.60 -7.20 8.14
C VAL A 216 2.99 -5.74 8.34
N LEU A 217 3.19 -5.01 7.23
CA LEU A 217 3.68 -3.63 7.18
C LEU A 217 2.62 -2.73 6.54
N PHE A 218 2.48 -1.49 7.03
CA PHE A 218 1.39 -0.57 6.69
C PHE A 218 1.91 0.72 6.04
N ALA A 219 1.04 1.45 5.34
CA ALA A 219 1.43 2.70 4.69
C ALA A 219 1.40 3.93 5.64
N HIS A 220 0.58 3.90 6.69
CA HIS A 220 0.43 4.99 7.67
C HIS A 220 0.76 4.61 9.12
N ASP A 221 1.41 3.47 9.35
CA ASP A 221 1.86 3.07 10.68
C ASP A 221 3.31 2.57 10.64
N LEU A 222 4.11 3.09 11.56
CA LEU A 222 5.50 2.68 11.74
C LEU A 222 5.58 1.31 12.44
N SER A 223 4.55 0.94 13.18
CA SER A 223 4.41 -0.34 13.86
C SER A 223 4.36 -1.49 12.86
N VAL A 224 4.80 -2.66 13.30
CA VAL A 224 4.74 -3.91 12.54
C VAL A 224 3.82 -4.84 13.29
N TRP A 225 2.89 -5.49 12.59
CA TRP A 225 2.17 -6.62 13.16
C TRP A 225 2.98 -7.89 12.94
N GLU A 226 3.16 -8.68 14.00
CA GLU A 226 3.83 -9.97 13.99
C GLU A 226 2.90 -10.99 14.67
N PRO A 227 2.82 -12.25 14.19
CA PRO A 227 2.12 -13.30 14.90
C PRO A 227 2.84 -13.62 16.21
N ALA A 228 2.09 -14.17 17.18
CA ALA A 228 2.60 -14.58 18.49
C ALA A 228 3.51 -15.82 18.42
#